data_AF-A0A3Q8SAI2-F1
#
_entry.id   AF-A0A3Q8SAI2-F1
#
_cell.length_a   1.000
_cell.length_b   1.000
_cell.length_c   1.000
_cell.angle_alpha   90.00
_cell.angle_beta   90.00
_cell.angle_gamma   90.00
#
_symmetry.space_group_name_H-M   'P 1'
#
loop_
_entity.id
_entity.type
_entity.pdbx_description
1 polymer ?
#
loop_
_entity_poly.entity_id
_entity_poly.type
_entity_poly.pdbx_seq_one_letter_code
_entity_poly.pdbx_strand_id
1 'polypeptide(L)'
;MKKGLFLLSAIVLLSVVIPTASAEEAEPTIKKYLLETKDDLSYYAPLSLNGDTINLYPETKLTKNQAIKKFSKAYKFIEDDLTDRGVAVDFDSGEFQDLVKTYFLIELDDKILEKEIHDFAAFMDFYENKAINDKIVSTISNSVSSRSVATEDVIADISALLPSSTSSTLEVEPSNGQQPEITPFFYESNYAATYAKNWWNKTNNTLYPYYAEYYGQSTTNNNINDLPSGSTGQSNPRRAWNDCTNFVSQALQNGGLATIKKGILNPAGDSDNWYYSDSKPSHTWGGAHNFYQHFSKRAGVASTSSVLGIGDAVSIDFTGDGSIDHTVIITKTTGTATNQQYVTYHTYDTNQTKTLSDFYTGSAKVYGYEIDKIQ
;
A
#
# COMPACT_ATOMS: atom_id res chain seq x y z
N MET A 1 73.46 -20.26 -21.89
CA MET A 1 73.29 -18.79 -21.77
C MET A 1 71.81 -18.46 -21.70
N LYS A 2 71.45 -17.58 -20.76
CA LYS A 2 70.11 -17.08 -20.45
C LYS A 2 69.31 -16.65 -21.69
N LYS A 3 67.98 -16.84 -21.65
CA LYS A 3 67.00 -15.75 -21.52
C LYS A 3 65.58 -16.32 -21.43
N GLY A 4 64.95 -16.13 -20.27
CA GLY A 4 63.53 -16.34 -20.06
C GLY A 4 62.72 -15.23 -20.75
N LEU A 5 61.56 -15.60 -21.25
CA LEU A 5 60.59 -14.70 -21.84
C LEU A 5 59.49 -14.45 -20.81
N PHE A 6 59.58 -13.32 -20.11
CA PHE A 6 58.48 -12.76 -19.32
C PHE A 6 57.52 -12.07 -20.29
N LEU A 7 56.25 -12.50 -20.32
CA LEU A 7 55.17 -11.67 -20.87
C LEU A 7 54.90 -10.54 -19.86
N LEU A 8 55.25 -9.31 -20.21
CA LEU A 8 54.70 -8.11 -19.58
C LEU A 8 53.31 -7.87 -20.19
N SER A 9 52.27 -7.93 -19.37
CA SER A 9 50.98 -7.31 -19.70
C SER A 9 51.16 -5.80 -19.73
N ALA A 10 50.97 -5.19 -20.92
CA ALA A 10 50.90 -3.76 -21.06
C ALA A 10 49.56 -3.26 -20.50
N ILE A 11 49.60 -2.51 -19.40
CA ILE A 11 48.47 -1.70 -18.93
C ILE A 11 48.40 -0.49 -19.85
N VAL A 12 47.37 -0.44 -20.70
CA VAL A 12 47.03 0.77 -21.44
C VAL A 12 46.34 1.74 -20.48
N LEU A 13 47.09 2.74 -20.01
CA LEU A 13 46.53 3.91 -19.36
C LEU A 13 45.84 4.77 -20.43
N LEU A 14 44.52 4.62 -20.57
CA LEU A 14 43.70 5.59 -21.28
C LEU A 14 43.52 6.82 -20.37
N SER A 15 44.33 7.86 -20.60
CA SER A 15 44.08 9.18 -20.06
C SER A 15 42.87 9.80 -20.76
N VAL A 16 41.70 9.74 -20.12
CA VAL A 16 40.50 10.45 -20.58
C VAL A 16 40.66 11.93 -20.21
N VAL A 17 40.83 12.76 -21.23
CA VAL A 17 40.66 14.21 -21.13
C VAL A 17 39.18 14.46 -20.92
N ILE A 18 38.80 14.98 -19.75
CA ILE A 18 37.42 15.35 -19.44
C ILE A 18 37.15 16.70 -20.14
N PRO A 19 36.20 16.79 -21.08
CA PRO A 19 35.68 18.07 -21.50
C PRO A 19 34.88 18.63 -20.33
N THR A 20 35.15 19.88 -19.95
CA THR A 20 34.32 20.65 -19.03
C THR A 20 32.95 20.84 -19.67
N ALA A 21 32.02 19.93 -19.38
CA ALA A 21 30.62 20.08 -19.73
C ALA A 21 29.99 21.13 -18.81
N SER A 22 29.38 22.14 -19.41
CA SER A 22 28.53 23.12 -18.74
C SER A 22 27.36 22.42 -18.06
N ALA A 23 26.91 22.98 -16.94
CA ALA A 23 25.73 22.56 -16.20
C ALA A 23 24.49 22.48 -17.09
N GLU A 24 24.22 21.29 -17.60
CA GLU A 24 22.89 20.80 -17.90
C GLU A 24 22.61 19.86 -16.73
N GLU A 25 21.69 20.25 -15.83
CA GLU A 25 21.19 19.34 -14.80
C GLU A 25 20.57 18.13 -15.50
N ALA A 26 21.33 17.04 -15.58
CA ALA A 26 20.82 15.80 -16.13
C ALA A 26 19.77 15.25 -15.16
N GLU A 27 18.50 15.55 -15.41
CA GLU A 27 17.37 14.84 -14.81
C GLU A 27 17.67 13.34 -14.89
N PRO A 28 17.63 12.60 -13.77
CA PRO A 28 17.93 11.18 -13.80
C PRO A 28 16.76 10.45 -14.45
N THR A 29 16.76 10.37 -15.78
CA THR A 29 15.66 9.76 -16.52
C THR A 29 15.69 8.26 -16.27
N ILE A 30 14.73 7.75 -15.50
CA ILE A 30 14.57 6.32 -15.18
C ILE A 30 14.61 5.41 -16.41
N LYS A 31 14.28 5.96 -17.60
CA LYS A 31 14.41 5.32 -18.92
C LYS A 31 15.74 4.59 -19.16
N LYS A 32 16.86 5.05 -18.58
CA LYS A 32 18.16 4.34 -18.73
C LYS A 32 18.17 2.96 -18.08
N TYR A 33 17.25 2.71 -17.15
CA TYR A 33 17.08 1.45 -16.45
C TYR A 33 15.96 0.60 -17.05
N LEU A 34 15.36 0.97 -18.19
CA LEU A 34 14.32 0.17 -18.82
C LEU A 34 14.86 -1.24 -19.14
N LEU A 35 14.27 -2.25 -18.50
CA LEU A 35 14.61 -3.65 -18.68
C LEU A 35 13.78 -4.25 -19.81
N GLU A 36 12.47 -4.15 -19.70
CA GLU A 36 11.55 -4.66 -20.70
C GLU A 36 10.22 -3.89 -20.71
N THR A 37 9.43 -4.20 -21.72
CA THR A 37 8.03 -3.79 -21.80
C THR A 37 7.19 -5.04 -22.00
N LYS A 38 6.12 -5.14 -21.23
CA LYS A 38 5.10 -6.14 -21.45
C LYS A 38 3.74 -5.46 -21.39
N ASP A 39 2.95 -5.65 -22.45
CA ASP A 39 1.67 -4.99 -22.64
C ASP A 39 1.80 -3.46 -22.52
N ASP A 40 0.98 -2.82 -21.68
CA ASP A 40 0.99 -1.38 -21.44
C ASP A 40 1.97 -0.96 -20.31
N LEU A 41 2.82 -1.86 -19.80
CA LEU A 41 3.73 -1.62 -18.67
C LEU A 41 5.22 -1.63 -19.07
N SER A 42 5.99 -0.76 -18.42
CA SER A 42 7.45 -0.68 -18.50
C SER A 42 8.06 -1.17 -17.20
N TYR A 43 8.99 -2.12 -17.29
CA TYR A 43 9.69 -2.69 -16.14
C TYR A 43 11.14 -2.22 -16.14
N TYR A 44 11.67 -1.93 -14.94
CA TYR A 44 13.00 -1.35 -14.78
C TYR A 44 13.94 -2.32 -14.08
N ALA A 45 15.20 -2.31 -14.51
CA ALA A 45 16.26 -3.00 -13.82
C ALA A 45 16.46 -2.37 -12.43
N PRO A 46 16.74 -3.18 -11.39
CA PRO A 46 16.96 -2.65 -10.07
C PRO A 46 18.20 -1.75 -10.02
N LEU A 47 18.16 -0.75 -9.15
CA LEU A 47 19.29 0.11 -8.87
C LEU A 47 20.19 -0.56 -7.83
N SER A 48 21.50 -0.32 -7.92
CA SER A 48 22.46 -0.73 -6.89
C SER A 48 22.88 0.50 -6.11
N LEU A 49 22.66 0.50 -4.79
CA LEU A 49 23.13 1.52 -3.88
C LEU A 49 24.04 0.87 -2.82
N ASN A 50 25.36 1.00 -3.00
CA ASN A 50 26.38 0.44 -2.09
C ASN A 50 26.23 -1.05 -1.73
N GLY A 51 25.72 -1.85 -2.68
CA GLY A 51 25.52 -3.29 -2.52
C GLY A 51 24.06 -3.68 -2.24
N ASP A 52 23.22 -2.73 -1.84
CA ASP A 52 21.79 -2.95 -1.70
C ASP A 52 21.08 -2.84 -3.05
N THR A 53 20.11 -3.72 -3.25
CA THR A 53 19.27 -3.78 -4.45
C THR A 53 18.01 -2.98 -4.20
N ILE A 54 17.79 -1.92 -4.97
CA ILE A 54 16.60 -1.08 -4.92
C ILE A 54 15.73 -1.38 -6.12
N ASN A 55 14.61 -2.06 -5.88
CA ASN A 55 13.60 -2.33 -6.91
C ASN A 55 12.77 -1.06 -7.19
N LEU A 56 12.35 -0.92 -8.44
CA LEU A 56 11.49 0.16 -8.91
C LEU A 56 10.15 -0.45 -9.34
N TYR A 57 9.08 0.34 -9.24
CA TYR A 57 7.76 -0.10 -9.66
C TYR A 57 7.65 -0.16 -11.18
N PRO A 58 6.83 -1.06 -11.74
CA PRO A 58 6.45 -0.97 -13.14
C PRO A 58 5.65 0.32 -13.40
N GLU A 59 5.89 0.97 -14.53
CA GLU A 59 5.18 2.19 -14.92
C GLU A 59 4.28 1.95 -16.13
N THR A 60 3.06 2.47 -16.06
CA THR A 60 2.16 2.49 -17.23
C THR A 60 2.69 3.39 -18.35
N LYS A 61 2.50 2.95 -19.59
CA LYS A 61 2.79 3.71 -20.81
C LYS A 61 1.64 4.60 -21.23
N LEU A 62 0.44 4.33 -20.72
CA LEU A 62 -0.73 5.12 -21.05
C LEU A 62 -0.61 6.48 -20.36
N THR A 63 -0.72 7.54 -21.15
CA THR A 63 -0.83 8.90 -20.62
C THR A 63 -2.21 9.13 -20.00
N LYS A 64 -2.31 10.08 -19.08
CA LYS A 64 -3.58 10.59 -18.53
C LYS A 64 -4.68 10.79 -19.60
N ASN A 65 -4.36 11.49 -20.69
CA ASN A 65 -5.33 11.75 -21.77
C ASN A 65 -5.77 10.47 -22.50
N GLN A 66 -4.87 9.50 -22.68
CA GLN A 66 -5.21 8.21 -23.27
C GLN A 66 -6.07 7.38 -22.32
N ALA A 67 -5.76 7.40 -21.02
CA ALA A 67 -6.53 6.70 -20.00
C ALA A 67 -7.96 7.25 -19.89
N ILE A 68 -8.12 8.58 -19.78
CA ILE A 68 -9.46 9.22 -19.76
C ILE A 68 -10.29 8.83 -20.99
N LYS A 69 -9.66 8.75 -22.17
CA LYS A 69 -10.36 8.32 -23.39
C LYS A 69 -10.68 6.83 -23.39
N LYS A 70 -9.76 5.98 -22.93
CA LYS A 70 -9.89 4.52 -22.90
C LYS A 70 -10.98 4.08 -21.89
N PHE A 71 -11.04 4.76 -20.74
CA PHE A 71 -11.90 4.45 -19.61
C PHE A 71 -12.95 5.55 -19.36
N SER A 72 -13.50 6.10 -20.44
CA SER A 72 -14.35 7.31 -20.36
C SER A 72 -15.58 7.17 -19.48
N LYS A 73 -16.20 5.98 -19.40
CA LYS A 73 -17.39 5.78 -18.57
C LYS A 73 -17.00 5.64 -17.10
N ALA A 74 -15.93 4.89 -16.83
CA ALA A 74 -15.39 4.75 -15.49
C ALA A 74 -14.93 6.09 -14.92
N TYR A 75 -14.12 6.84 -15.69
CA TYR A 75 -13.66 8.16 -15.31
C TYR A 75 -14.84 9.09 -15.00
N LYS A 76 -15.88 9.11 -15.86
CA LYS A 76 -17.05 9.95 -15.62
C LYS A 76 -17.82 9.54 -14.35
N PHE A 77 -18.03 8.25 -14.16
CA PHE A 77 -18.68 7.72 -12.96
C PHE A 77 -17.95 8.14 -11.68
N ILE A 78 -16.63 7.97 -11.65
CA ILE A 78 -15.81 8.31 -10.47
C ILE A 78 -15.72 9.82 -10.27
N GLU A 79 -15.57 10.59 -11.34
CA GLU A 79 -15.59 12.07 -11.29
C GLU A 79 -16.89 12.56 -10.67
N ASP A 80 -18.05 12.06 -11.11
CA ASP A 80 -19.36 12.44 -10.57
C ASP A 80 -19.48 12.03 -9.10
N ASP A 81 -19.14 10.79 -8.76
CA ASP A 81 -19.26 10.27 -7.39
C ASP A 81 -18.31 10.97 -6.40
N LEU A 82 -17.08 11.30 -6.78
CA LEU A 82 -16.14 12.06 -5.94
C LEU A 82 -16.53 13.54 -5.83
N THR A 83 -17.02 14.15 -6.91
CA THR A 83 -17.52 15.53 -6.89
C THR A 83 -18.72 15.66 -5.95
N ASP A 84 -19.64 14.70 -5.96
CA ASP A 84 -20.80 14.66 -5.07
C ASP A 84 -20.42 14.54 -3.58
N ARG A 85 -19.23 13.99 -3.29
CA ARG A 85 -18.64 13.92 -1.93
C ARG A 85 -17.86 15.19 -1.54
N GLY A 86 -17.72 16.15 -2.45
CA GLY A 86 -16.93 17.36 -2.25
C GLY A 86 -15.42 17.16 -2.42
N VAL A 87 -14.98 16.07 -3.05
CA VAL A 87 -13.58 15.81 -3.35
C VAL A 87 -13.17 16.56 -4.62
N ALA A 88 -12.01 17.22 -4.59
CA ALA A 88 -11.44 17.87 -5.76
C ALA A 88 -10.94 16.82 -6.77
N VAL A 89 -11.39 16.91 -8.01
CA VAL A 89 -10.95 16.02 -9.09
C VAL A 89 -9.66 16.57 -9.69
N ASP A 90 -8.53 16.01 -9.25
CA ASP A 90 -7.21 16.25 -9.84
C ASP A 90 -6.48 14.92 -10.03
N PHE A 91 -6.44 14.46 -11.28
CA PHE A 91 -5.81 13.19 -11.67
C PHE A 91 -4.37 13.01 -11.17
N ASP A 92 -3.62 14.10 -11.02
CA ASP A 92 -2.20 14.07 -10.64
C ASP A 92 -2.00 14.28 -9.13
N SER A 93 -3.09 14.49 -8.37
CA SER A 93 -3.07 14.54 -6.91
C SER A 93 -3.02 13.11 -6.34
N GLY A 94 -2.07 12.85 -5.44
CA GLY A 94 -1.98 11.57 -4.74
C GLY A 94 -3.26 11.22 -3.96
N GLU A 95 -3.95 12.21 -3.39
CA GLU A 95 -5.22 11.98 -2.68
C GLU A 95 -6.33 11.48 -3.62
N PHE A 96 -6.41 12.04 -4.83
CA PHE A 96 -7.36 11.59 -5.84
C PHE A 96 -6.98 10.21 -6.36
N GLN A 97 -5.69 9.96 -6.60
CA GLN A 97 -5.18 8.65 -7.04
C GLN A 97 -5.54 7.57 -6.02
N ASP A 98 -5.23 7.80 -4.74
CA ASP A 98 -5.59 6.89 -3.63
C ASP A 98 -7.09 6.59 -3.62
N LEU A 99 -7.94 7.61 -3.72
CA LEU A 99 -9.40 7.43 -3.76
C LEU A 99 -9.87 6.62 -4.97
N VAL A 100 -9.29 6.85 -6.16
CA VAL A 100 -9.63 6.11 -7.38
C VAL A 100 -9.25 4.64 -7.27
N LYS A 101 -8.10 4.32 -6.67
CA LYS A 101 -7.63 2.92 -6.53
C LYS A 101 -8.63 2.05 -5.77
N THR A 102 -9.36 2.61 -4.81
CA THR A 102 -10.30 1.83 -3.98
C THR A 102 -11.60 1.48 -4.70
N TYR A 103 -11.87 2.08 -5.87
CA TYR A 103 -12.95 1.63 -6.76
C TYR A 103 -12.69 0.22 -7.33
N PHE A 104 -11.51 -0.36 -7.13
CA PHE A 104 -11.28 -1.80 -7.33
C PHE A 104 -12.27 -2.67 -6.54
N LEU A 105 -12.82 -2.16 -5.44
CA LEU A 105 -13.77 -2.85 -4.57
C LEU A 105 -15.24 -2.63 -4.95
N ILE A 106 -15.54 -1.82 -5.98
CA ILE A 106 -16.92 -1.51 -6.33
C ILE A 106 -17.67 -2.74 -6.86
N GLU A 107 -18.96 -2.83 -6.52
CA GLU A 107 -19.89 -3.78 -7.12
C GLU A 107 -21.11 -3.02 -7.67
N LEU A 108 -21.43 -3.27 -8.93
CA LEU A 108 -22.54 -2.68 -9.68
C LEU A 108 -23.35 -3.78 -10.40
N ASP A 109 -24.61 -3.47 -10.70
CA ASP A 109 -25.45 -4.30 -11.57
C ASP A 109 -24.98 -4.25 -13.03
N ASP A 110 -24.49 -3.10 -13.49
CA ASP A 110 -23.87 -2.94 -14.81
C ASP A 110 -22.44 -3.50 -14.79
N LYS A 111 -22.32 -4.79 -15.10
CA LYS A 111 -21.04 -5.52 -15.13
C LYS A 111 -20.05 -5.05 -16.20
N ILE A 112 -20.52 -4.32 -17.22
CA ILE A 112 -19.63 -3.73 -18.22
C ILE A 112 -18.97 -2.49 -17.63
N LEU A 113 -19.76 -1.62 -16.98
CA LEU A 113 -19.25 -0.45 -16.29
C LEU A 113 -18.36 -0.83 -15.10
N GLU A 114 -18.78 -1.80 -14.28
CA GLU A 114 -17.97 -2.34 -13.17
C GLU A 114 -16.58 -2.75 -13.64
N LYS A 115 -16.50 -3.56 -14.71
CA LYS A 115 -15.22 -3.98 -15.25
C LYS A 115 -14.38 -2.80 -15.74
N GLU A 116 -14.98 -1.82 -16.42
CA GLU A 116 -14.25 -0.62 -16.87
C GLU A 116 -13.71 0.19 -15.69
N ILE A 117 -14.45 0.24 -14.57
CA ILE A 117 -14.02 0.89 -13.32
C ILE A 117 -12.85 0.14 -12.68
N HIS A 118 -12.92 -1.19 -12.56
CA HIS A 118 -11.82 -2.00 -12.05
C HIS A 118 -10.55 -1.84 -12.91
N ASP A 119 -10.69 -1.86 -14.24
CA ASP A 119 -9.57 -1.65 -15.16
C ASP A 119 -8.97 -0.25 -15.01
N PHE A 120 -9.79 0.79 -14.76
CA PHE A 120 -9.31 2.16 -14.53
C PHE A 120 -8.64 2.33 -13.16
N ALA A 121 -9.17 1.73 -12.11
CA ALA A 121 -8.54 1.70 -10.79
C ALA A 121 -7.17 1.02 -10.84
N ALA A 122 -7.07 -0.13 -11.54
CA ALA A 122 -5.79 -0.80 -11.78
C ALA A 122 -4.81 0.07 -12.58
N PHE A 123 -5.30 0.80 -13.60
CA PHE A 123 -4.47 1.77 -14.31
C PHE A 123 -3.94 2.87 -13.37
N MET A 124 -4.76 3.36 -12.44
CA MET A 124 -4.38 4.42 -11.51
C MET A 124 -3.25 3.98 -10.57
N ASP A 125 -3.31 2.73 -10.13
CA ASP A 125 -2.26 2.08 -9.33
C ASP A 125 -0.91 2.05 -10.06
N PHE A 126 -0.91 1.69 -11.35
CA PHE A 126 0.31 1.80 -12.15
C PHE A 126 0.70 3.25 -12.52
N TYR A 127 -0.22 4.20 -12.42
CA TYR A 127 0.01 5.60 -12.80
C TYR A 127 0.79 6.37 -11.73
N GLU A 128 0.48 6.15 -10.45
CA GLU A 128 1.20 6.78 -9.33
C GLU A 128 2.69 6.41 -9.30
N ASN A 129 3.03 5.21 -9.76
CA ASN A 129 4.37 4.64 -9.73
C ASN A 129 5.42 5.54 -10.35
N LYS A 130 5.07 6.31 -11.39
CA LYS A 130 6.02 7.25 -12.00
C LYS A 130 6.49 8.30 -11.00
N ALA A 131 5.57 8.91 -10.26
CA ALA A 131 5.91 9.94 -9.28
C ALA A 131 6.73 9.36 -8.11
N ILE A 132 6.41 8.13 -7.69
CA ILE A 132 7.13 7.40 -6.65
C ILE A 132 8.56 7.06 -7.11
N ASN A 133 8.70 6.48 -8.30
CA ASN A 133 10.00 6.15 -8.89
C ASN A 133 10.85 7.40 -9.11
N ASP A 134 10.29 8.50 -9.62
CA ASP A 134 11.00 9.77 -9.78
C ASP A 134 11.53 10.27 -8.42
N LYS A 135 10.75 10.13 -7.34
CA LYS A 135 11.18 10.48 -5.97
C LYS A 135 12.28 9.57 -5.45
N ILE A 136 12.21 8.26 -5.70
CA ILE A 136 13.27 7.30 -5.33
C ILE A 136 14.57 7.67 -6.06
N VAL A 137 14.51 7.80 -7.38
CA VAL A 137 15.66 8.05 -8.25
C VAL A 137 16.31 9.41 -7.96
N SER A 138 15.49 10.46 -7.75
CA SER A 138 16.00 11.80 -7.41
C SER A 138 16.65 11.84 -6.02
N THR A 139 16.05 11.19 -5.01
CA THR A 139 16.64 11.09 -3.67
C THR A 139 18.02 10.41 -3.72
N ILE A 140 18.13 9.31 -4.46
CA ILE A 140 19.41 8.61 -4.66
C ILE A 140 20.42 9.50 -5.40
N SER A 141 20.01 10.11 -6.51
CA SER A 141 20.90 10.91 -7.36
C SER A 141 21.43 12.16 -6.66
N ASN A 142 20.59 12.84 -5.87
CA ASN A 142 20.97 14.01 -5.08
C ASN A 142 21.95 13.64 -3.96
N SER A 143 21.75 12.48 -3.33
CA SER A 143 22.60 11.98 -2.24
C SER A 143 23.99 11.55 -2.74
N VAL A 144 24.07 10.95 -3.94
CA VAL A 144 25.36 10.63 -4.59
C VAL A 144 26.12 11.91 -4.97
N SER A 145 25.40 12.95 -5.39
CA SER A 145 25.98 14.23 -5.82
C SER A 145 26.53 15.06 -4.66
N SER A 146 25.93 14.98 -3.48
CA SER A 146 26.33 15.77 -2.29
C SER A 146 27.59 15.24 -1.59
N ARG A 147 28.05 14.02 -1.88
CA ARG A 147 29.27 13.36 -1.34
C ARG A 147 29.42 13.36 0.19
N SER A 148 28.36 13.61 0.97
CA SER A 148 28.44 13.75 2.43
C SER A 148 27.36 12.99 3.22
N VAL A 149 26.46 12.27 2.56
CA VAL A 149 25.34 11.57 3.21
C VAL A 149 25.68 10.08 3.36
N ALA A 150 25.49 9.53 4.56
CA ALA A 150 25.66 8.10 4.78
C ALA A 150 24.56 7.33 4.04
N THR A 151 24.90 6.17 3.48
CA THR A 151 23.96 5.36 2.68
C THR A 151 22.73 4.94 3.46
N GLU A 152 22.91 4.64 4.75
CA GLU A 152 21.85 4.28 5.66
C GLU A 152 20.78 5.38 5.76
N ASP A 153 21.19 6.66 5.74
CA ASP A 153 20.27 7.79 5.75
C ASP A 153 19.45 7.87 4.45
N VAL A 154 20.08 7.62 3.29
CA VAL A 154 19.40 7.62 1.99
C VAL A 154 18.38 6.49 1.90
N ILE A 155 18.75 5.29 2.37
CA ILE A 155 17.84 4.14 2.39
C ILE A 155 16.68 4.41 3.35
N ALA A 156 16.93 5.00 4.52
CA ALA A 156 15.88 5.40 5.44
C ALA A 156 14.87 6.36 4.77
N ASP A 157 15.36 7.37 4.03
CA ASP A 157 14.54 8.38 3.35
C ASP A 157 13.64 7.80 2.25
N ILE A 158 14.08 6.74 1.55
CA ILE A 158 13.30 6.10 0.48
C ILE A 158 12.56 4.84 0.94
N SER A 159 12.86 4.30 2.12
CA SER A 159 12.33 3.00 2.58
C SER A 159 10.80 2.95 2.55
N ALA A 160 10.14 4.04 2.93
CA ALA A 160 8.68 4.18 2.92
C ALA A 160 8.04 4.17 1.51
N LEU A 161 8.86 4.29 0.47
CA LEU A 161 8.45 4.35 -0.93
C LEU A 161 8.72 3.05 -1.68
N LEU A 162 9.54 2.14 -1.14
CA LEU A 162 9.99 0.98 -1.90
C LEU A 162 8.89 -0.08 -2.05
N PRO A 163 8.84 -0.80 -3.20
CA PRO A 163 7.90 -1.89 -3.38
C PRO A 163 8.02 -2.95 -2.28
N SER A 164 6.93 -3.69 -2.05
CA SER A 164 6.94 -4.85 -1.17
C SER A 164 8.07 -5.81 -1.56
N SER A 165 8.82 -6.28 -0.55
CA SER A 165 9.99 -7.15 -0.74
C SER A 165 9.80 -8.56 -0.18
N THR A 166 8.68 -8.82 0.49
CA THR A 166 8.38 -10.12 1.10
C THR A 166 7.50 -10.97 0.19
N SER A 167 7.56 -12.28 0.35
CA SER A 167 6.64 -13.18 -0.37
C SER A 167 5.23 -13.00 0.16
N SER A 168 4.25 -12.90 -0.75
CA SER A 168 2.84 -12.84 -0.42
C SER A 168 2.37 -14.15 0.25
N THR A 169 1.34 -14.03 1.09
CA THR A 169 0.62 -15.17 1.65
C THR A 169 0.00 -16.00 0.52
N LEU A 170 0.26 -17.32 0.54
CA LEU A 170 -0.30 -18.22 -0.46
C LEU A 170 -1.73 -18.61 -0.10
N GLU A 171 -2.63 -18.60 -1.09
CA GLU A 171 -3.95 -19.19 -0.94
C GLU A 171 -3.83 -20.70 -0.83
N VAL A 172 -4.36 -21.27 0.25
CA VAL A 172 -4.37 -22.71 0.47
C VAL A 172 -5.78 -23.17 0.82
N GLU A 173 -6.27 -24.14 0.04
CA GLU A 173 -7.47 -24.91 0.35
C GLU A 173 -7.21 -25.82 1.57
N PRO A 174 -8.22 -26.07 2.42
CA PRO A 174 -8.00 -26.60 3.75
C PRO A 174 -7.30 -27.97 3.70
N SER A 175 -6.24 -28.12 4.51
CA SER A 175 -5.75 -29.43 4.91
C SER A 175 -6.32 -29.76 6.30
N ASN A 176 -6.64 -31.04 6.56
CA ASN A 176 -7.07 -31.54 7.87
C ASN A 176 -5.93 -31.36 8.89
N GLY A 177 -5.75 -30.13 9.37
CA GLY A 177 -4.74 -29.75 10.35
C GLY A 177 -5.41 -28.91 11.43
N GLN A 178 -5.48 -29.46 12.63
CA GLN A 178 -5.96 -28.74 13.80
C GLN A 178 -4.90 -27.70 14.18
N GLN A 179 -5.20 -26.41 14.01
CA GLN A 179 -4.30 -25.34 14.42
C GLN A 179 -4.37 -25.17 15.95
N PRO A 180 -3.23 -25.05 16.64
CA PRO A 180 -3.22 -24.74 18.06
C PRO A 180 -3.59 -23.26 18.26
N GLU A 181 -4.68 -23.01 19.01
CA GLU A 181 -4.93 -21.68 19.58
C GLU A 181 -3.85 -21.39 20.61
N ILE A 182 -2.97 -20.43 20.30
CA ILE A 182 -2.05 -19.85 21.28
C ILE A 182 -2.49 -18.41 21.45
N THR A 183 -3.35 -18.14 22.42
CA THR A 183 -3.71 -16.76 22.79
C THR A 183 -2.56 -16.13 23.57
N PRO A 184 -1.93 -15.04 23.09
CA PRO A 184 -1.01 -14.25 23.89
C PRO A 184 -1.77 -13.57 25.01
N PHE A 185 -1.04 -13.21 26.06
CA PHE A 185 -1.59 -12.59 27.27
C PHE A 185 -2.09 -11.14 27.08
N PHE A 186 -1.97 -10.53 25.89
CA PHE A 186 -2.25 -9.09 25.69
C PHE A 186 -3.15 -8.71 24.51
N TYR A 187 -3.28 -9.53 23.47
CA TYR A 187 -4.16 -9.26 22.33
C TYR A 187 -5.36 -10.21 22.31
N GLU A 188 -6.56 -9.63 22.27
CA GLU A 188 -7.85 -10.29 22.29
C GLU A 188 -8.52 -10.14 20.92
N SER A 189 -8.26 -11.09 20.01
CA SER A 189 -8.81 -11.15 18.65
C SER A 189 -10.31 -10.85 18.55
N ASN A 190 -11.09 -11.37 19.51
CA ASN A 190 -12.54 -11.17 19.54
C ASN A 190 -12.95 -9.72 19.80
N TYR A 191 -12.16 -8.95 20.56
CA TYR A 191 -12.43 -7.53 20.78
C TYR A 191 -12.10 -6.69 19.55
N ALA A 192 -11.02 -7.01 18.83
CA ALA A 192 -10.74 -6.39 17.54
C ALA A 192 -11.86 -6.65 16.54
N ALA A 193 -12.29 -7.91 16.41
CA ALA A 193 -13.40 -8.27 15.54
C ALA A 193 -14.72 -7.61 15.95
N THR A 194 -14.99 -7.51 17.25
CA THR A 194 -16.19 -6.84 17.77
C THR A 194 -16.17 -5.35 17.47
N TYR A 195 -15.03 -4.68 17.65
CA TYR A 195 -14.85 -3.29 17.25
C TYR A 195 -15.16 -3.11 15.77
N ALA A 196 -14.51 -3.90 14.92
CA ALA A 196 -14.69 -3.83 13.47
C ALA A 196 -16.18 -4.00 13.07
N LYS A 197 -16.85 -5.03 13.59
CA LYS A 197 -18.28 -5.28 13.32
C LYS A 197 -19.22 -4.19 13.85
N ASN A 198 -18.82 -3.42 14.87
CA ASN A 198 -19.63 -2.33 15.41
C ASN A 198 -19.46 -1.03 14.61
N TRP A 199 -18.27 -0.82 14.05
CA TRP A 199 -17.90 0.43 13.39
C TRP A 199 -17.90 0.37 11.86
N TRP A 200 -18.10 -0.81 11.26
CA TRP A 200 -17.95 -1.06 9.83
C TRP A 200 -18.64 -0.08 8.86
N ASN A 201 -19.77 0.51 9.25
CA ASN A 201 -20.55 1.47 8.43
C ASN A 201 -20.66 2.85 9.08
N LYS A 202 -19.64 3.22 9.85
CA LYS A 202 -19.54 4.46 10.63
C LYS A 202 -18.08 4.88 10.71
N THR A 203 -17.79 6.01 11.34
CA THR A 203 -16.43 6.40 11.70
C THR A 203 -16.37 6.68 13.19
N ASN A 204 -15.25 6.40 13.85
CA ASN A 204 -15.07 6.72 15.27
C ASN A 204 -14.36 8.07 15.45
N ASN A 205 -14.92 9.11 14.84
CA ASN A 205 -14.31 10.44 14.79
C ASN A 205 -14.21 11.09 16.18
N THR A 206 -15.10 10.75 17.11
CA THR A 206 -15.05 11.28 18.48
C THR A 206 -13.84 10.80 19.28
N LEU A 207 -13.35 9.58 19.02
CA LEU A 207 -12.17 9.03 19.69
C LEU A 207 -10.91 9.13 18.82
N TYR A 208 -11.08 9.17 17.50
CA TYR A 208 -10.00 9.24 16.52
C TYR A 208 -10.22 10.41 15.53
N PRO A 209 -10.24 11.68 16.00
CA PRO A 209 -10.61 12.84 15.19
C PRO A 209 -9.63 13.22 14.09
N TYR A 210 -8.35 12.80 14.16
CA TYR A 210 -7.28 13.36 13.32
C TYR A 210 -7.61 13.36 11.81
N TYR A 211 -8.01 12.22 11.26
CA TYR A 211 -8.28 12.15 9.81
C TYR A 211 -9.57 12.90 9.44
N ALA A 212 -10.60 12.83 10.28
CA ALA A 212 -11.80 13.62 10.04
C ALA A 212 -11.48 15.12 10.01
N GLU A 213 -10.67 15.61 10.96
CA GLU A 213 -10.19 17.00 10.97
C GLU A 213 -9.33 17.33 9.74
N TYR A 214 -8.38 16.47 9.39
CA TYR A 214 -7.50 16.65 8.22
C TYR A 214 -8.30 16.82 6.92
N TYR A 215 -9.35 16.01 6.73
CA TYR A 215 -10.23 16.07 5.55
C TYR A 215 -11.42 17.03 5.72
N GLY A 216 -11.42 17.89 6.75
CA GLY A 216 -12.46 18.90 6.96
C GLY A 216 -13.85 18.35 7.28
N GLN A 217 -13.93 17.12 7.79
CA GLN A 217 -15.16 16.44 8.18
C GLN A 217 -15.43 16.50 9.68
N SER A 218 -16.66 16.15 10.06
CA SER A 218 -17.11 16.29 11.44
C SER A 218 -16.34 15.38 12.40
N THR A 219 -15.69 15.99 13.39
CA THR A 219 -15.00 15.29 14.49
C THR A 219 -15.96 14.82 15.60
N THR A 220 -17.25 15.17 15.50
CA THR A 220 -18.28 14.84 16.51
C THR A 220 -19.41 13.98 15.97
N ASN A 221 -19.56 13.88 14.64
CA ASN A 221 -20.49 12.97 13.98
C ASN A 221 -19.76 11.69 13.55
N ASN A 222 -20.23 10.57 14.08
CA ASN A 222 -19.72 9.24 13.78
C ASN A 222 -20.53 8.50 12.69
N ASN A 223 -21.65 9.05 12.24
CA ASN A 223 -22.49 8.39 11.23
C ASN A 223 -22.08 8.78 9.80
N ILE A 224 -20.77 8.86 9.54
CA ILE A 224 -20.20 9.07 8.20
C ILE A 224 -19.77 7.69 7.68
N ASN A 225 -20.17 7.33 6.46
CA ASN A 225 -19.89 6.03 5.89
C ASN A 225 -19.64 6.08 4.38
N ASP A 226 -19.15 4.96 3.86
CA ASP A 226 -18.90 4.74 2.44
C ASP A 226 -19.68 3.55 1.90
N LEU A 227 -20.96 3.46 2.26
CA LEU A 227 -21.87 2.50 1.65
C LEU A 227 -22.15 2.87 0.19
N PRO A 228 -22.54 1.91 -0.68
CA PRO A 228 -22.88 2.20 -2.09
C PRO A 228 -23.96 3.27 -2.26
N SER A 229 -23.84 4.09 -3.32
CA SER A 229 -24.81 5.14 -3.66
C SER A 229 -26.26 4.63 -3.66
N GLY A 230 -27.13 5.30 -2.91
CA GLY A 230 -28.56 4.95 -2.81
C GLY A 230 -28.88 3.76 -1.89
N SER A 231 -27.88 3.15 -1.24
CA SER A 231 -28.12 2.08 -0.26
C SER A 231 -28.81 2.62 1.00
N THR A 232 -29.60 1.76 1.66
CA THR A 232 -30.26 2.12 2.92
C THR A 232 -29.21 2.38 4.00
N GLY A 233 -29.25 3.56 4.63
CA GLY A 233 -28.33 3.93 5.70
C GLY A 233 -27.04 4.62 5.23
N GLN A 234 -26.90 4.89 3.93
CA GLN A 234 -25.83 5.72 3.41
C GLN A 234 -25.87 7.13 4.03
N SER A 235 -24.71 7.65 4.44
CA SER A 235 -24.59 9.00 5.00
C SER A 235 -24.61 10.08 3.91
N ASN A 236 -25.03 11.29 4.27
CA ASN A 236 -24.91 12.48 3.43
C ASN A 236 -24.28 13.64 4.23
N PRO A 237 -23.07 14.11 3.88
CA PRO A 237 -22.21 13.57 2.82
C PRO A 237 -21.71 12.15 3.16
N ARG A 238 -21.30 11.41 2.13
CA ARG A 238 -20.53 10.16 2.30
C ARG A 238 -19.10 10.49 2.75
N ARG A 239 -18.39 9.48 3.23
CA ARG A 239 -16.96 9.59 3.52
C ARG A 239 -16.20 9.99 2.25
N ALA A 240 -15.46 11.09 2.34
CA ALA A 240 -14.65 11.66 1.26
C ALA A 240 -13.15 11.30 1.31
N TRP A 241 -12.76 10.32 2.14
CA TRP A 241 -11.37 9.85 2.25
C TRP A 241 -11.30 8.34 2.44
N ASN A 242 -10.17 7.74 2.08
CA ASN A 242 -9.87 6.34 2.37
C ASN A 242 -9.40 6.18 3.82
N ASP A 243 -9.99 5.23 4.54
CA ASP A 243 -9.67 5.00 5.95
C ASP A 243 -9.58 3.53 6.33
N CYS A 244 -9.47 2.63 5.36
CA CYS A 244 -9.29 1.18 5.56
C CYS A 244 -8.26 0.85 6.65
N THR A 245 -7.05 1.39 6.55
CA THR A 245 -5.96 1.15 7.52
C THR A 245 -6.21 1.81 8.86
N ASN A 246 -6.76 3.03 8.89
CA ASN A 246 -7.13 3.71 10.13
C ASN A 246 -8.18 2.89 10.90
N PHE A 247 -9.18 2.37 10.19
CA PHE A 247 -10.21 1.48 10.76
C PHE A 247 -9.61 0.19 11.31
N VAL A 248 -8.78 -0.52 10.53
CA VAL A 248 -8.12 -1.75 11.00
C VAL A 248 -7.22 -1.44 12.19
N SER A 249 -6.45 -0.35 12.17
CA SER A 249 -5.58 0.03 13.29
C SER A 249 -6.36 0.29 14.58
N GLN A 250 -7.52 0.96 14.48
CA GLN A 250 -8.43 1.13 15.62
C GLN A 250 -8.96 -0.21 16.13
N ALA A 251 -9.34 -1.14 15.24
CA ALA A 251 -9.77 -2.48 15.63
C ALA A 251 -8.66 -3.23 16.37
N LEU A 252 -7.42 -3.23 15.85
CA LEU A 252 -6.29 -3.88 16.50
C LEU A 252 -5.97 -3.26 17.87
N GLN A 253 -6.00 -1.94 17.99
CA GLN A 253 -5.80 -1.27 19.27
C GLN A 253 -6.91 -1.60 20.29
N ASN A 254 -8.18 -1.71 19.84
CA ASN A 254 -9.28 -2.15 20.70
C ASN A 254 -9.19 -3.64 21.07
N GLY A 255 -8.51 -4.44 20.26
CA GLY A 255 -8.06 -5.78 20.60
C GLY A 255 -6.93 -5.81 21.64
N GLY A 256 -6.38 -4.67 22.07
CA GLY A 256 -5.30 -4.61 23.05
C GLY A 256 -3.90 -4.67 22.47
N LEU A 257 -3.74 -4.61 21.13
CA LEU A 257 -2.42 -4.62 20.52
C LEU A 257 -1.63 -3.38 20.96
N ALA A 258 -0.46 -3.59 21.56
CA ALA A 258 0.38 -2.51 22.05
C ALA A 258 0.84 -1.58 20.92
N THR A 259 0.77 -0.27 21.15
CA THR A 259 1.31 0.72 20.22
C THR A 259 2.82 0.85 20.36
N ILE A 260 3.49 1.24 19.27
CA ILE A 260 4.93 1.46 19.24
C ILE A 260 5.19 2.92 18.83
N LYS A 261 5.81 3.68 19.74
CA LYS A 261 6.30 5.03 19.47
C LYS A 261 7.72 5.18 20.00
N LYS A 262 8.67 5.25 19.10
CA LYS A 262 10.12 5.35 19.31
C LYS A 262 10.65 6.55 18.51
N GLY A 263 11.87 6.96 18.82
CA GLY A 263 12.52 8.11 18.17
C GLY A 263 12.02 9.46 18.69
N ILE A 264 12.88 10.47 18.58
CA ILE A 264 12.61 11.84 19.04
C ILE A 264 12.25 12.75 17.85
N LEU A 265 12.90 12.54 16.70
CA LEU A 265 12.71 13.33 15.49
C LEU A 265 11.78 12.60 14.53
N ASN A 266 10.75 13.30 14.06
CA ASN A 266 9.75 12.80 13.10
C ASN A 266 9.23 11.36 13.34
N PRO A 267 8.81 10.99 14.57
CA PRO A 267 8.35 9.62 14.86
C PRO A 267 7.12 9.21 14.03
N ALA A 268 6.36 10.18 13.50
CA ALA A 268 5.19 9.91 12.68
C ALA A 268 5.54 9.39 11.27
N GLY A 269 6.71 9.71 10.73
CA GLY A 269 7.15 9.25 9.40
C GLY A 269 8.03 8.01 9.43
N ASP A 270 8.23 7.42 10.61
CA ASP A 270 9.06 6.23 10.80
C ASP A 270 8.19 4.97 10.73
N SER A 271 8.48 4.06 9.79
CA SER A 271 7.72 2.81 9.60
C SER A 271 7.90 1.80 10.74
N ASP A 272 8.88 1.99 11.63
CA ASP A 272 9.03 1.17 12.83
C ASP A 272 8.07 1.58 13.95
N ASN A 273 7.39 2.72 13.80
CA ASN A 273 6.34 3.18 14.71
C ASN A 273 4.96 2.77 14.23
N TRP A 274 4.04 2.52 15.16
CA TRP A 274 2.62 2.33 14.92
C TRP A 274 1.85 2.84 16.13
N TYR A 275 1.28 4.04 16.02
CA TYR A 275 0.54 4.68 17.10
C TYR A 275 -0.45 5.71 16.57
N TYR A 276 -1.52 5.91 17.34
CA TYR A 276 -2.44 7.02 17.15
C TYR A 276 -2.10 8.21 18.06
N SER A 277 -2.30 9.42 17.56
CA SER A 277 -2.20 10.68 18.31
C SER A 277 -3.06 11.72 17.61
N ASP A 278 -3.91 12.45 18.34
CA ASP A 278 -4.78 13.49 17.76
C ASP A 278 -4.02 14.59 17.03
N SER A 279 -2.76 14.82 17.40
CA SER A 279 -1.91 15.79 16.70
C SER A 279 -1.33 15.28 15.38
N LYS A 280 -0.89 14.01 15.35
CA LYS A 280 -0.27 13.35 14.19
C LYS A 280 -0.04 11.86 14.51
N PRO A 281 -0.90 10.95 14.03
CA PRO A 281 -0.66 9.52 14.06
C PRO A 281 0.62 9.16 13.28
N SER A 282 1.16 7.96 13.51
CA SER A 282 2.19 7.43 12.60
C SER A 282 1.57 7.17 11.22
N HIS A 283 2.36 7.32 10.16
CA HIS A 283 1.91 7.02 8.79
C HIS A 283 1.46 5.56 8.62
N THR A 284 2.04 4.64 9.38
CA THR A 284 1.66 3.21 9.46
C THR A 284 0.28 2.99 10.09
N TRP A 285 -0.28 3.98 10.80
CA TRP A 285 -1.62 3.90 11.37
C TRP A 285 -2.71 4.07 10.31
N GLY A 286 -2.46 4.89 9.28
CA GLY A 286 -3.48 5.25 8.27
C GLY A 286 -3.14 4.92 6.82
N GLY A 287 -1.87 4.70 6.47
CA GLY A 287 -1.46 4.36 5.10
C GLY A 287 -1.30 2.84 4.92
N ALA A 288 -1.96 2.25 3.92
CA ALA A 288 -1.97 0.80 3.69
C ALA A 288 -0.56 0.24 3.42
N HIS A 289 0.23 0.88 2.54
CA HIS A 289 1.62 0.52 2.31
C HIS A 289 2.49 0.64 3.56
N ASN A 290 2.37 1.73 4.31
CA ASN A 290 3.15 1.89 5.54
C ASN A 290 2.73 0.90 6.65
N PHE A 291 1.45 0.53 6.72
CA PHE A 291 0.97 -0.53 7.60
C PHE A 291 1.64 -1.86 7.25
N TYR A 292 1.67 -2.24 5.97
CA TYR A 292 2.41 -3.43 5.52
C TYR A 292 3.89 -3.37 5.93
N GLN A 293 4.57 -2.24 5.74
CA GLN A 293 5.97 -2.11 6.12
C GLN A 293 6.20 -2.32 7.62
N HIS A 294 5.26 -1.88 8.46
CA HIS A 294 5.31 -2.11 9.90
C HIS A 294 5.04 -3.57 10.25
N PHE A 295 3.91 -4.12 9.79
CA PHE A 295 3.42 -5.42 10.22
C PHE A 295 4.17 -6.59 9.59
N SER A 296 4.70 -6.44 8.37
CA SER A 296 5.62 -7.43 7.78
C SER A 296 6.90 -7.62 8.61
N LYS A 297 7.38 -6.58 9.31
CA LYS A 297 8.50 -6.70 10.27
C LYS A 297 8.05 -7.15 11.66
N ARG A 298 6.92 -6.62 12.15
CA ARG A 298 6.44 -6.83 13.52
C ARG A 298 5.83 -8.22 13.74
N ALA A 299 5.02 -8.68 12.80
CA ALA A 299 4.35 -9.99 12.85
C ALA A 299 5.03 -11.02 11.93
N GLY A 300 5.65 -10.55 10.84
CA GLY A 300 5.96 -11.41 9.69
C GLY A 300 4.75 -11.56 8.77
N VAL A 301 5.00 -11.91 7.50
CA VAL A 301 3.93 -12.27 6.57
C VAL A 301 3.67 -13.77 6.67
N ALA A 302 2.41 -14.14 6.95
CA ALA A 302 1.98 -15.52 7.02
C ALA A 302 2.23 -16.23 5.69
N SER A 303 2.83 -17.42 5.71
CA SER A 303 3.15 -18.15 4.47
C SER A 303 1.91 -18.67 3.74
N THR A 304 0.82 -18.95 4.46
CA THR A 304 -0.43 -19.49 3.88
C THR A 304 -1.63 -18.84 4.53
N SER A 305 -2.74 -18.68 3.81
CA SER A 305 -3.98 -18.11 4.37
C SER A 305 -4.60 -18.96 5.48
N SER A 306 -4.36 -20.27 5.47
CA SER A 306 -4.99 -21.23 6.38
C SER A 306 -4.65 -21.07 7.87
N VAL A 307 -3.60 -20.30 8.17
CA VAL A 307 -3.20 -19.99 9.56
C VAL A 307 -3.85 -18.71 10.08
N LEU A 308 -4.49 -17.92 9.20
CA LEU A 308 -5.12 -16.66 9.59
C LEU A 308 -6.47 -16.91 10.28
N GLY A 309 -6.71 -16.19 11.37
CA GLY A 309 -7.87 -16.32 12.23
C GLY A 309 -8.63 -15.01 12.44
N ILE A 310 -9.63 -15.05 13.32
CA ILE A 310 -10.35 -13.85 13.76
C ILE A 310 -9.34 -12.88 14.39
N GLY A 311 -9.49 -11.58 14.11
CA GLY A 311 -8.61 -10.52 14.62
C GLY A 311 -7.39 -10.24 13.73
N ASP A 312 -7.01 -11.18 12.87
CA ASP A 312 -5.88 -10.98 11.98
C ASP A 312 -6.16 -9.92 10.92
N ALA A 313 -5.15 -9.09 10.69
CA ALA A 313 -5.15 -8.09 9.65
C ALA A 313 -4.55 -8.66 8.37
N VAL A 314 -5.02 -8.15 7.24
CA VAL A 314 -4.55 -8.56 5.92
C VAL A 314 -4.41 -7.34 5.03
N SER A 315 -3.23 -7.16 4.43
CA SER A 315 -2.96 -6.14 3.43
C SER A 315 -3.11 -6.70 2.02
N ILE A 316 -3.66 -5.89 1.12
CA ILE A 316 -3.95 -6.25 -0.27
C ILE A 316 -3.24 -5.26 -1.21
N ASP A 317 -2.53 -5.82 -2.16
CA ASP A 317 -1.94 -5.17 -3.33
C ASP A 317 -2.81 -5.55 -4.52
N PHE A 318 -3.59 -4.60 -5.05
CA PHE A 318 -4.64 -4.91 -6.02
C PHE A 318 -4.08 -5.35 -7.37
N THR A 319 -2.95 -4.78 -7.79
CA THR A 319 -2.38 -5.05 -9.10
C THR A 319 -1.17 -5.99 -9.08
N GLY A 320 -0.63 -6.27 -7.90
CA GLY A 320 0.54 -7.11 -7.68
C GLY A 320 1.86 -6.42 -8.02
N ASP A 321 1.91 -5.10 -7.97
CA ASP A 321 3.07 -4.29 -8.35
C ASP A 321 4.02 -3.98 -7.18
N GLY A 322 3.64 -4.39 -5.97
CA GLY A 322 4.35 -4.16 -4.72
C GLY A 322 3.90 -2.91 -3.95
N SER A 323 3.00 -2.10 -4.51
CA SER A 323 2.26 -1.08 -3.79
C SER A 323 1.13 -1.76 -3.03
N ILE A 324 0.83 -1.31 -1.81
CA ILE A 324 -0.25 -1.92 -1.02
C ILE A 324 -1.36 -0.89 -0.89
N ASP A 325 -2.55 -1.25 -1.35
CA ASP A 325 -3.66 -0.34 -1.54
C ASP A 325 -4.70 -0.40 -0.43
N HIS A 326 -4.84 -1.57 0.18
CA HIS A 326 -5.95 -1.82 1.09
C HIS A 326 -5.55 -2.68 2.28
N THR A 327 -6.24 -2.50 3.40
CA THR A 327 -6.08 -3.33 4.60
C THR A 327 -7.44 -3.69 5.16
N VAL A 328 -7.63 -4.98 5.43
CA VAL A 328 -8.87 -5.57 5.98
C VAL A 328 -8.58 -6.33 7.28
N ILE A 329 -9.63 -6.67 8.03
CA ILE A 329 -9.53 -7.52 9.22
C ILE A 329 -10.49 -8.71 9.12
N ILE A 330 -10.04 -9.90 9.49
CA ILE A 330 -10.87 -11.10 9.56
C ILE A 330 -11.71 -11.02 10.84
N THR A 331 -13.04 -11.07 10.73
CA THR A 331 -13.95 -10.89 11.88
C THR A 331 -14.84 -12.10 12.15
N LYS A 332 -14.79 -13.10 11.27
CA LYS A 332 -15.49 -14.39 11.41
C LYS A 332 -14.80 -15.45 10.57
N THR A 333 -14.71 -16.65 11.13
CA THR A 333 -14.31 -17.85 10.39
C THR A 333 -15.37 -18.94 10.55
N THR A 334 -15.63 -19.71 9.49
CA THR A 334 -16.36 -20.98 9.55
C THR A 334 -15.46 -22.19 9.24
N GLY A 335 -14.16 -21.95 9.05
CA GLY A 335 -13.12 -22.91 8.68
C GLY A 335 -11.86 -22.21 8.17
N THR A 336 -10.82 -22.97 7.82
CA THR A 336 -9.51 -22.42 7.47
C THR A 336 -9.36 -22.08 5.98
N ALA A 337 -10.37 -22.34 5.17
CA ALA A 337 -10.37 -21.97 3.76
C ALA A 337 -10.61 -20.45 3.60
N THR A 338 -10.07 -19.85 2.54
CA THR A 338 -10.20 -18.41 2.27
C THR A 338 -11.65 -17.98 2.08
N ASN A 339 -12.49 -18.83 1.47
CA ASN A 339 -13.93 -18.62 1.32
C ASN A 339 -14.74 -18.82 2.62
N GLN A 340 -14.09 -19.22 3.72
CA GLN A 340 -14.65 -19.38 5.06
C GLN A 340 -14.12 -18.32 6.04
N GLN A 341 -13.16 -17.50 5.62
CA GLN A 341 -12.57 -16.40 6.38
C GLN A 341 -13.22 -15.09 5.95
N TYR A 342 -14.20 -14.61 6.71
CA TYR A 342 -14.98 -13.42 6.40
C TYR A 342 -14.30 -12.16 6.94
N VAL A 343 -14.26 -11.13 6.09
CA VAL A 343 -13.59 -9.87 6.40
C VAL A 343 -14.59 -8.76 6.69
N THR A 344 -14.13 -7.77 7.46
CA THR A 344 -14.78 -6.48 7.66
C THR A 344 -13.77 -5.39 7.38
N TYR A 345 -14.18 -4.34 6.66
CA TYR A 345 -13.29 -3.25 6.29
C TYR A 345 -14.06 -1.98 5.94
N HIS A 346 -13.33 -0.87 5.93
CA HIS A 346 -13.78 0.44 5.47
C HIS A 346 -13.31 0.73 4.06
N THR A 347 -13.91 1.75 3.42
CA THR A 347 -13.66 2.15 2.04
C THR A 347 -14.25 1.11 1.08
N TYR A 348 -15.48 1.39 0.61
CA TYR A 348 -16.52 0.39 0.31
C TYR A 348 -16.90 -0.45 1.54
N ASP A 349 -17.46 0.22 2.54
CA ASP A 349 -17.78 -0.32 3.86
C ASP A 349 -18.46 -1.70 3.78
N THR A 350 -17.77 -2.71 4.33
CA THR A 350 -18.13 -4.12 4.19
C THR A 350 -18.11 -4.83 5.54
N ASN A 351 -19.14 -5.63 5.81
CA ASN A 351 -19.24 -6.44 7.02
C ASN A 351 -19.64 -7.87 6.69
N GLN A 352 -18.65 -8.75 6.54
CA GLN A 352 -18.83 -10.20 6.40
C GLN A 352 -19.68 -10.62 5.19
N THR A 353 -19.83 -9.75 4.20
CA THR A 353 -20.39 -10.10 2.88
C THR A 353 -19.30 -10.57 1.93
N LYS A 354 -18.03 -10.30 2.27
CA LYS A 354 -16.84 -10.73 1.55
C LYS A 354 -15.98 -11.64 2.41
N THR A 355 -15.17 -12.41 1.72
CA THR A 355 -14.26 -13.41 2.26
C THR A 355 -12.85 -13.16 1.75
N LEU A 356 -11.86 -13.81 2.35
CA LEU A 356 -10.48 -13.63 1.93
C LEU A 356 -10.24 -14.12 0.49
N SER A 357 -11.02 -15.09 -0.01
CA SER A 357 -10.92 -15.56 -1.39
C SER A 357 -11.23 -14.49 -2.43
N ASP A 358 -12.02 -13.46 -2.08
CA ASP A 358 -12.35 -12.36 -2.99
C ASP A 358 -11.11 -11.52 -3.38
N PHE A 359 -10.01 -11.63 -2.62
CA PHE A 359 -8.76 -10.90 -2.89
C PHE A 359 -7.68 -11.74 -3.57
N TYR A 360 -7.88 -13.05 -3.73
CA TYR A 360 -6.96 -13.92 -4.47
C TYR A 360 -7.35 -13.99 -5.95
N THR A 361 -7.34 -12.84 -6.63
CA THR A 361 -7.79 -12.74 -8.03
C THR A 361 -6.72 -12.12 -8.92
N GLY A 362 -6.61 -12.63 -10.16
CA GLY A 362 -5.71 -12.07 -11.17
C GLY A 362 -4.26 -11.96 -10.70
N SER A 363 -3.71 -10.75 -10.71
CA SER A 363 -2.35 -10.45 -10.27
C SER A 363 -2.25 -10.00 -8.81
N ALA A 364 -3.37 -9.80 -8.12
CA ALA A 364 -3.41 -9.29 -6.76
C ALA A 364 -2.57 -10.14 -5.80
N LYS A 365 -2.00 -9.48 -4.79
CA LYS A 365 -1.20 -10.12 -3.74
C LYS A 365 -1.80 -9.83 -2.37
N VAL A 366 -1.76 -10.85 -1.53
CA VAL A 366 -2.32 -10.83 -0.18
C VAL A 366 -1.19 -11.02 0.83
N TYR A 367 -1.18 -10.22 1.89
CA TYR A 367 -0.18 -10.28 2.96
C TYR A 367 -0.91 -10.32 4.31
N GLY A 368 -1.05 -11.53 4.87
CA GLY A 368 -1.68 -11.74 6.16
C GLY A 368 -0.70 -11.68 7.31
N TYR A 369 -1.17 -11.21 8.47
CA TYR A 369 -0.39 -11.10 9.70
C TYR A 369 -1.11 -11.84 10.83
N GLU A 370 -0.44 -12.82 11.45
CA GLU A 370 -0.94 -13.52 12.64
C GLU A 370 -0.76 -12.59 13.86
N ILE A 371 -1.73 -11.70 14.09
CA ILE A 371 -1.64 -10.62 15.09
C ILE A 371 -1.59 -11.20 16.50
N ASP A 372 -2.31 -12.30 16.71
CA ASP A 372 -2.28 -13.12 17.91
C ASP A 372 -0.94 -13.86 18.12
N LYS A 373 0.08 -13.66 17.29
CA LYS A 373 1.43 -14.22 17.53
C LYS A 373 2.48 -13.16 17.81
N ILE A 374 2.10 -11.88 17.77
CA ILE A 374 2.98 -10.76 18.13
C ILE A 374 3.26 -10.81 19.63
N GLN A 375 4.55 -10.85 19.99
CA GLN A 375 5.02 -10.90 21.38
C GLN A 375 5.15 -9.51 22.03
#